data_AF-A0A1Y3B891-F1
#
_entry.id   AF-A0A1Y3B891-F1
#
_cell.length_a   1.000
_cell.length_b   1.000
_cell.length_c   1.000
_cell.angle_alpha   90.00
_cell.angle_beta   90.00
_cell.angle_gamma   90.00
#
_symmetry.space_group_name_H-M   'P 1'
#
loop_
_entity.id
_entity.type
_entity.pdbx_description
1 polymer ?
#
loop_
_entity_poly.entity_id
_entity_poly.type
_entity_poly.pdbx_seq_one_letter_code
_entity_poly.pdbx_strand_id
1 'polypeptide(L)'
;YFYFHYSIIGNEDEPTSFELHISVKDYCFAREDRLVGVCILQLADIAEQGNCNCWLPLGRRVHMDETGWTILRILSQRNTDEVAKEFVKLKSDVRNDELAA
;
A
#
# COMPACT_ATOMS: atom_id res chain seq x y z
N TYR A 1 12.04 8.06 -9.82
CA TYR A 1 12.30 8.46 -8.42
C TYR A 1 11.14 9.30 -7.96
N PHE A 2 10.52 8.94 -6.83
CA PHE A 2 9.37 9.66 -6.29
C PHE A 2 9.82 10.40 -5.05
N TYR A 3 9.70 11.73 -5.08
CA TYR A 3 9.82 12.57 -3.89
C TYR A 3 8.42 12.74 -3.32
N PHE A 4 8.23 12.30 -2.08
CA PHE A 4 6.96 12.44 -1.38
C PHE A 4 7.12 13.48 -0.27
N HIS A 5 6.23 14.45 -0.23
CA HIS A 5 6.14 15.45 0.84
C HIS A 5 4.74 15.38 1.43
N TYR A 6 4.65 15.26 2.74
CA TYR A 6 3.39 15.16 3.48
C TYR A 6 3.38 16.11 4.66
N SER A 7 2.23 16.74 4.89
CA SER A 7 1.97 17.62 6.02
C SER A 7 0.66 17.20 6.67
N ILE A 8 0.69 16.97 7.98
CA ILE A 8 -0.50 16.60 8.75
C ILE A 8 -1.31 17.88 8.99
N ILE A 9 -2.51 17.96 8.41
CA ILE A 9 -3.46 19.06 8.62
C ILE A 9 -4.64 18.48 9.42
N GLY A 10 -4.56 18.55 10.75
CA GLY A 10 -5.61 18.06 11.66
C GLY A 10 -5.04 17.40 12.91
N ASN A 11 -5.71 17.59 14.04
CA ASN A 11 -5.26 17.17 15.37
C ASN A 11 -6.22 16.15 16.03
N GLU A 12 -7.10 15.51 15.25
CA GLU A 12 -8.25 14.77 15.80
C GLU A 12 -8.07 13.25 15.88
N ASP A 13 -7.15 12.65 15.10
CA ASP A 13 -6.85 11.21 15.19
C ASP A 13 -5.34 10.99 15.29
N GLU A 14 -4.91 10.10 16.17
CA GLU A 14 -3.50 9.78 16.34
C GLU A 14 -2.99 9.11 15.05
N PRO A 15 -2.17 9.79 14.23
CA PRO A 15 -1.74 9.30 12.93
C PRO A 15 -0.89 8.02 13.05
N THR A 16 -0.46 7.67 14.27
CA THR A 16 0.38 6.51 14.58
C THR A 16 -0.26 5.16 14.23
N SER A 17 -1.59 5.10 14.14
CA SER A 17 -2.31 3.85 13.80
C SER A 17 -2.55 3.62 12.31
N PHE A 18 -2.06 4.53 11.46
CA PHE A 18 -2.32 4.50 10.02
C PHE A 18 -1.05 4.25 9.20
N GLU A 19 -1.25 3.59 8.07
CA GLU A 19 -0.22 3.39 7.04
C GLU A 19 -0.69 4.00 5.72
N LEU A 20 0.26 4.58 4.99
CA LEU A 20 0.04 5.06 3.64
C LEU A 20 0.53 4.01 2.64
N HIS A 21 -0.38 3.46 1.84
CA HIS A 21 -0.05 2.57 0.73
C HIS A 21 0.05 3.36 -0.57
N ILE A 22 1.26 3.47 -1.11
CA ILE A 22 1.55 4.11 -2.39
C ILE A 22 1.70 3.00 -3.44
N SER A 23 0.90 3.07 -4.51
CA SER A 23 1.03 2.18 -5.67
C SER A 23 1.27 2.99 -6.94
N VAL A 24 2.27 2.60 -7.72
CA VAL A 24 2.58 3.21 -9.01
C VAL A 24 2.16 2.23 -10.08
N LYS A 25 1.26 2.65 -10.96
CA LYS A 25 0.77 1.84 -12.06
C LYS A 25 1.04 2.51 -13.40
N ASP A 26 1.36 1.69 -14.40
CA ASP A 26 1.48 2.08 -15.79
C ASP A 26 0.09 2.02 -16.42
N TYR A 27 -0.43 3.19 -16.77
CA TYR A 27 -1.77 3.34 -17.31
C TYR A 27 -1.83 2.76 -18.73
N CYS A 28 -2.88 1.98 -19.02
CA CYS A 28 -3.09 1.49 -20.37
C CYS A 28 -4.56 1.56 -20.77
N PHE A 29 -4.81 2.23 -21.90
CA PHE A 29 -6.16 2.51 -22.38
C PHE A 29 -7.04 1.27 -22.62
N ALA A 30 -6.46 0.11 -22.93
CA ALA A 30 -7.20 -1.09 -23.38
C ALA A 30 -7.07 -2.30 -22.44
N ARG A 31 -6.44 -2.15 -21.27
CA ARG A 31 -6.22 -3.22 -20.28
C ARG A 31 -6.23 -2.62 -18.87
N GLU A 32 -6.18 -3.48 -17.86
CA GLU A 32 -5.99 -3.01 -16.49
C GLU A 32 -4.61 -2.35 -16.32
N ASP A 33 -4.55 -1.30 -15.50
CA ASP A 33 -3.31 -0.60 -15.18
C ASP A 33 -2.29 -1.57 -14.58
N ARG A 34 -1.10 -1.62 -15.17
CA ARG A 34 -0.06 -2.55 -14.75
C ARG A 34 0.64 -1.99 -13.53
N LEU A 35 0.63 -2.71 -12.41
CA LEU A 35 1.41 -2.33 -11.24
C LEU A 35 2.91 -2.31 -11.59
N VAL A 36 3.57 -1.17 -11.40
CA VAL A 36 5.02 -0.96 -11.56
C VAL A 36 5.75 -1.22 -10.25
N GLY A 37 5.13 -0.86 -9.13
CA GLY A 37 5.60 -1.20 -7.79
C GLY A 37 4.80 -0.52 -6.69
N VAL A 38 5.07 -0.95 -5.46
CA VAL A 38 4.37 -0.51 -4.25
C VAL A 38 5.33 -0.07 -3.17
N CYS A 39 4.87 0.82 -2.30
CA CYS A 39 5.56 1.23 -1.10
C CYS A 39 4.55 1.46 0.04
N ILE A 40 4.95 1.10 1.26
CA ILE A 40 4.21 1.40 2.48
C ILE A 40 5.03 2.38 3.32
N LEU A 41 4.36 3.37 3.89
CA LEU A 41 4.93 4.32 4.85
C LEU A 41 4.07 4.34 6.10
N GLN A 42 4.65 4.11 7.27
CA GLN A 42 3.93 4.22 8.54
C GLN A 42 3.81 5.70 8.89
N LEU A 43 2.60 6.18 9.17
CA LEU A 43 2.39 7.59 9.53
C LEU A 43 2.96 7.91 10.91
N ALA A 44 3.15 6.90 11.78
CA ALA A 44 3.89 7.04 13.03
C ALA A 44 5.29 7.65 12.82
N ASP A 45 6.03 7.13 11.83
CA ASP A 45 7.40 7.59 11.51
C ASP A 45 7.42 9.06 11.08
N ILE A 46 6.33 9.55 10.46
CA ILE A 46 6.21 10.92 9.97
C ILE A 46 5.71 11.85 11.08
N ALA A 47 4.79 11.39 11.91
CA ALA A 47 4.20 12.15 12.98
C ALA A 47 5.25 12.59 14.02
N GLU A 48 6.25 11.75 14.28
CA GLU A 48 7.37 12.09 15.16
C GLU A 48 8.27 13.21 14.59
N GLN A 49 8.41 13.29 13.26
CA GLN A 49 9.34 14.21 12.59
C GLN A 49 8.66 15.48 12.06
N GLY A 50 7.34 15.53 11.99
CA GLY A 50 6.54 16.66 11.47
C GLY A 50 6.59 16.83 9.94
N ASN A 51 7.55 16.19 9.26
CA ASN A 51 7.60 15.98 7.82
C ASN A 51 8.43 14.73 7.50
N CYS A 52 8.20 14.09 6.34
CA CYS A 52 9.05 13.00 5.82
C CYS A 52 9.50 13.35 4.41
N ASN A 53 10.80 13.61 4.24
CA ASN A 53 11.44 13.66 2.94
C ASN A 53 12.18 12.35 2.72
N CYS A 54 11.42 11.30 2.42
CA CYS A 54 11.90 9.94 2.36
C CYS A 54 11.98 9.43 0.91
N TRP A 55 13.10 8.76 0.60
CA TRP A 55 13.29 8.04 -0.66
C TRP A 55 12.83 6.61 -0.46
N LEU A 56 11.68 6.27 -1.01
CA LEU A 56 11.10 4.96 -0.79
C LEU A 56 11.26 4.08 -2.03
N PRO A 57 11.97 2.94 -1.93
CA PRO A 57 12.11 2.02 -3.03
C PRO A 57 10.76 1.36 -3.33
N LEU A 58 10.37 1.32 -4.62
CA LEU A 58 9.17 0.61 -5.04
C LEU A 58 9.45 -0.90 -5.05
N GLY A 59 8.81 -1.60 -4.13
CA GLY A 59 8.86 -3.06 -4.04
C GLY A 59 7.94 -3.75 -5.04
N ARG A 60 8.19 -5.04 -5.27
CA ARG A 60 7.36 -5.89 -6.15
C ARG A 60 5.99 -6.19 -5.52
N ARG A 61 5.93 -6.27 -4.18
CA ARG A 61 4.73 -6.58 -3.40
C ARG A 61 4.84 -5.95 -2.02
N VAL A 62 3.72 -5.85 -1.33
CA VAL A 62 3.71 -5.50 0.11
C VAL A 62 4.33 -6.66 0.89
N HIS A 63 5.34 -6.36 1.72
CA HIS A 63 5.89 -7.35 2.63
C HIS A 63 4.93 -7.52 3.82
N MET A 64 4.62 -8.76 4.16
CA MET A 64 3.77 -9.10 5.30
C MET A 64 4.46 -10.16 6.14
N ASP A 65 4.31 -10.00 7.45
CA ASP A 65 4.71 -10.96 8.47
C ASP A 65 3.68 -12.10 8.58
N GLU A 66 3.99 -13.12 9.38
CA GLU A 66 3.12 -14.29 9.58
C GLU A 66 1.72 -13.89 10.07
N THR A 67 1.64 -12.87 10.92
CA THR A 67 0.38 -12.29 11.40
C THR A 67 -0.43 -11.70 10.24
N GLY A 68 0.18 -10.86 9.41
CA GLY A 68 -0.44 -10.28 8.22
C GLY A 68 -0.96 -11.33 7.25
N TRP A 69 -0.20 -12.40 7.01
CA TRP A 69 -0.64 -13.52 6.18
C TRP A 69 -1.85 -14.25 6.77
N THR A 70 -1.85 -14.45 8.09
CA THR A 70 -2.97 -15.08 8.79
C THR A 70 -4.23 -14.23 8.68
N ILE A 71 -4.12 -12.91 8.90
CA ILE A 71 -5.23 -11.95 8.75
C ILE A 71 -5.79 -12.01 7.32
N LEU A 72 -4.93 -11.95 6.30
CA LEU A 72 -5.39 -12.03 4.91
C LEU A 72 -6.14 -13.33 4.62
N ARG A 73 -5.65 -14.46 5.13
CA ARG A 73 -6.31 -15.75 4.93
C ARG A 73 -7.72 -15.77 5.56
N ILE A 74 -7.88 -15.17 6.74
CA ILE A 74 -9.18 -15.06 7.42
C ILE A 74 -10.11 -14.11 6.65
N LEU A 75 -9.62 -12.92 6.29
CA LEU A 75 -10.42 -11.93 5.56
C LEU A 75 -10.84 -12.43 4.18
N SER A 76 -10.01 -13.26 3.53
CA SER A 76 -10.34 -13.89 2.25
C SER A 76 -11.54 -14.84 2.31
N GLN A 77 -11.94 -15.31 3.50
CA GLN A 77 -13.14 -16.15 3.66
C GLN A 77 -14.43 -15.31 3.78
N ARG A 78 -14.33 -13.98 3.97
CA ARG A 78 -15.48 -13.08 4.20
C ARG A 78 -16.06 -12.58 2.88
N ASN A 79 -16.64 -13.50 2.09
CA ASN A 79 -17.14 -13.21 0.74
C ASN A 79 -18.35 -12.25 0.68
N THR A 80 -18.94 -11.88 1.82
CA THR A 80 -20.06 -10.92 1.92
C THR A 80 -19.60 -9.53 2.35
N ASP A 81 -18.33 -9.36 2.72
CA ASP A 81 -17.77 -8.12 3.24
C ASP A 81 -16.92 -7.46 2.16
N GLU A 82 -17.45 -6.41 1.54
CA GLU A 82 -16.74 -5.69 0.47
C GLU A 82 -15.46 -5.00 0.98
N VAL A 83 -15.45 -4.52 2.23
CA VAL A 83 -14.25 -3.89 2.81
C VAL A 83 -13.13 -4.93 2.98
N ALA A 84 -13.47 -6.13 3.45
CA ALA A 84 -12.51 -7.22 3.55
C ALA A 84 -11.95 -7.62 2.17
N LYS A 85 -12.81 -7.67 1.14
CA LYS A 85 -12.38 -7.98 -0.24
C LYS A 85 -11.42 -6.94 -0.78
N GLU A 86 -11.73 -5.65 -0.62
CA GLU A 86 -10.86 -4.57 -1.07
C GLU A 86 -9.53 -4.60 -0.34
N PHE A 87 -9.54 -4.81 0.98
CA PHE A 87 -8.31 -4.94 1.78
C PHE A 87 -7.44 -6.10 1.29
N VAL A 88 -8.04 -7.28 1.09
CA VAL A 88 -7.33 -8.46 0.58
C VAL A 88 -6.77 -8.19 -0.82
N LYS A 89 -7.56 -7.60 -1.72
CA LYS A 89 -7.12 -7.25 -3.07
C LYS A 89 -5.94 -6.28 -3.04
N LEU A 90 -6.03 -5.22 -2.23
CA LEU A 90 -5.01 -4.19 -2.11
C LEU A 90 -3.69 -4.75 -1.55
N LYS A 91 -3.75 -5.62 -0.53
CA LYS A 91 -2.56 -6.19 0.11
C LYS A 91 -1.95 -7.38 -0.66
N SER A 92 -2.75 -8.11 -1.43
CA SER A 92 -2.28 -9.23 -2.26
C SER A 92 -1.84 -8.84 -3.66
N ASP A 93 -1.98 -7.57 -4.06
CA ASP A 93 -1.51 -7.08 -5.35
C ASP A 93 0.01 -7.25 -5.48
N VAL A 94 0.46 -7.78 -6.62
CA VAL A 94 1.87 -8.05 -6.90
C VAL A 94 2.18 -7.55 -8.30
N ARG A 95 3.33 -6.89 -8.46
CA ARG A 95 3.84 -6.53 -9.78
C ARG A 95 4.01 -7.79 -10.62
N ASN A 96 3.19 -7.90 -11.65
CA ASN A 96 3.28 -8.96 -12.63
C ASN A 96 4.38 -8.65 -13.67
N ASP A 97 5.38 -9.53 -13.73
CA ASP A 97 6.52 -9.42 -14.64
C ASP A 97 6.24 -10.16 -15.98
N GLU A 98 5.13 -10.91 -16.11
CA GLU A 98 4.81 -11.83 -17.22
C GLU A 98 4.53 -11.17 -18.58
N LEU A 99 4.52 -9.84 -18.69
CA LEU A 99 4.29 -9.12 -19.96
C LEU A 99 5.58 -8.49 -20.54
N ALA A 100 6.76 -8.94 -20.09
CA ALA A 100 8.06 -8.47 -20.60
C ALA A 100 8.66 -9.38 -21.69
N ALA A 101 7.84 -10.21 -22.36
CA ALA A 101 8.25 -11.06 -23.47
C ALA A 101 7.74 -10.53 -24.81
#